data_AF-A0A821MJU8-F1
#
_entry.id   AF-A0A821MJU8-F1
#
_cell.length_a   1.000
_cell.length_b   1.000
_cell.length_c   1.000
_cell.angle_alpha   90.00
_cell.angle_beta   90.00
_cell.angle_gamma   90.00
#
_symmetry.space_group_name_H-M   'P 1'
#
loop_
_entity.id
_entity.type
_entity.pdbx_description
1 polymer ?
#
loop_
_entity_poly.entity_id
_entity_poly.type
_entity_poly.pdbx_seq_one_letter_code
_entity_poly.pdbx_strand_id
1 'polypeptide(L)' 'MRSIFIHTPKFSLVSVSSLSADIHPDARWQQNGLTVAGGNGYGNGINQLSNPYGLHVDDDQTIYVADWLNHRIVEWKWGA' A
#
# COMPACT_ATOMS: atom_id res chain seq x y z
N MET A 1 -13.08 -6.82 7.93
CA MET A 1 -11.72 -6.96 8.46
C MET A 1 -10.91 -7.82 7.50
N ARG A 2 -9.92 -7.25 6.81
CA ARG A 2 -9.03 -7.99 5.89
C ARG A 2 -7.60 -7.65 6.28
N SER A 3 -6.92 -8.59 6.93
CA SER A 3 -5.50 -8.50 7.22
C SER A 3 -4.76 -9.32 6.18
N ILE A 4 -3.81 -8.71 5.48
CA ILE A 4 -2.95 -9.36 4.49
C ILE A 4 -1.53 -9.32 5.06
N PHE A 5 -0.90 -10.49 5.18
CA PHE A 5 0.49 -10.66 5.63
C PHE A 5 1.36 -10.90 4.40
N ILE A 6 2.42 -10.12 4.16
CA ILE A 6 3.30 -10.34 3.00
C ILE A 6 4.78 -10.10 3.35
N HIS A 7 5.62 -11.04 2.93
CA HIS A 7 7.08 -11.01 2.95
C HIS A 7 7.58 -10.79 1.51
N THR A 8 8.10 -9.60 1.17
CA THR A 8 9.16 -9.28 0.15
C THR A 8 9.16 -7.77 -0.22
N PRO A 9 10.27 -7.19 -0.73
CA PRO A 9 10.56 -5.74 -0.65
C PRO A 9 9.99 -4.87 -1.80
N LYS A 10 8.94 -5.29 -2.50
CA LYS A 10 8.27 -4.44 -3.50
C LYS A 10 6.82 -4.21 -3.10
N PHE A 11 6.54 -3.02 -2.61
CA PHE A 11 5.20 -2.58 -2.25
C PHE A 11 4.54 -1.88 -3.44
N SER A 12 3.36 -2.36 -3.83
CA SER A 12 2.36 -1.60 -4.58
C SER A 12 1.02 -1.86 -3.92
N LEU A 13 0.34 -0.81 -3.48
CA LEU A 13 -1.00 -0.91 -2.89
C LEU A 13 -2.02 -1.05 -4.01
N VAL A 14 -2.92 -2.03 -3.91
CA VAL A 14 -4.00 -2.25 -4.87
C VAL A 14 -5.31 -1.86 -4.21
N SER A 15 -5.90 -0.75 -4.63
CA SER A 15 -7.30 -0.42 -4.33
C SER A 15 -8.20 -1.13 -5.35
N VAL A 16 -9.14 -1.95 -4.89
CA VAL A 16 -10.12 -2.63 -5.75
C VAL A 16 -11.45 -1.88 -5.68
N SER A 17 -11.69 -0.95 -6.61
CA SER A 17 -12.88 -0.07 -6.60
C SER A 17 -13.99 -0.47 -7.57
N SER A 18 -14.06 -1.72 -8.03
CA SER A 18 -15.27 -2.19 -8.71
C SER A 18 -15.48 -3.69 -8.56
N LEU A 19 -16.59 -4.06 -7.92
CA LEU A 19 -17.24 -5.35 -8.13
C LEU A 19 -17.85 -5.31 -9.54
N SER A 20 -17.12 -5.74 -10.57
CA SER A 20 -17.81 -6.26 -11.75
C SER A 20 -18.08 -7.73 -11.48
N ALA A 21 -19.35 -8.11 -11.50
CA ALA A 21 -19.87 -9.42 -11.14
C ALA A 21 -19.48 -10.56 -12.11
N ASP A 22 -18.37 -10.43 -12.83
CA ASP A 22 -17.94 -11.37 -13.84
C ASP A 22 -16.61 -12.00 -13.41
N ILE A 23 -16.70 -13.09 -12.65
CA ILE A 23 -15.57 -14.02 -12.53
C ILE A 23 -15.37 -14.63 -13.92
N HIS A 24 -14.57 -13.97 -14.75
CA HIS A 24 -14.04 -14.55 -15.98
C HIS A 24 -12.97 -15.60 -15.60
N PRO A 25 -12.97 -16.79 -16.21
CA PRO A 25 -12.03 -17.88 -15.87
C PRO A 25 -10.56 -17.56 -16.19
N ASP A 26 -10.29 -16.41 -16.82
CA ASP A 26 -8.98 -15.87 -17.11
C ASP A 26 -8.66 -14.60 -16.32
N ALA A 27 -9.42 -14.29 -15.24
CA ALA A 27 -9.30 -13.11 -14.39
C ALA A 27 -7.86 -12.81 -14.01
N ARG A 28 -7.17 -12.10 -14.91
CA ARG A 28 -5.91 -11.46 -14.63
C ARG A 28 -6.27 -10.37 -13.66
N TRP A 29 -5.82 -10.49 -12.41
CA TRP A 29 -5.84 -9.39 -11.45
C TRP A 29 -5.35 -8.16 -12.20
N GLN A 30 -6.26 -7.25 -12.54
CA GLN A 30 -5.89 -6.12 -13.37
C GLN A 30 -4.83 -5.38 -12.60
N GLN A 31 -3.61 -5.35 -13.15
CA GLN A 31 -2.43 -4.78 -12.52
C GLN A 31 -2.48 -3.24 -12.59
N ASN A 32 -3.65 -2.68 -12.33
CA ASN A 32 -3.93 -1.25 -12.37
C ASN A 32 -3.89 -0.70 -10.93
N GLY A 33 -2.94 -1.16 -10.13
CA GLY A 33 -2.73 -0.67 -8.77
C GLY A 33 -2.15 0.74 -8.81
N LEU A 34 -2.79 1.67 -8.10
CA LEU A 34 -2.26 3.02 -7.89
C LEU A 34 -1.32 3.03 -6.69
N THR A 35 -0.07 3.43 -6.90
CA THR A 35 0.85 3.68 -5.78
C THR A 35 0.42 4.92 -5.02
N VAL A 36 -0.02 4.74 -3.78
CA VAL A 36 -0.49 5.82 -2.90
C VAL A 36 0.47 6.10 -1.73
N ALA A 37 1.56 5.34 -1.60
CA ALA A 37 2.55 5.44 -0.52
C ALA A 37 3.93 4.94 -0.99
N GLY A 38 5.03 5.59 -0.55
CA GLY A 38 6.40 5.08 -0.70
C GLY A 38 6.97 4.96 -2.14
N GLY A 39 6.33 5.58 -3.13
CA GLY A 39 6.64 5.39 -4.56
C GLY A 39 8.00 5.88 -5.07
N ASN A 40 8.84 6.49 -4.22
CA ASN A 40 10.13 7.08 -4.63
C ASN A 40 11.36 6.28 -4.17
N GLY A 41 11.17 4.98 -3.97
CA GLY A 41 12.24 4.04 -3.65
C GLY A 41 12.72 4.09 -2.20
N TYR A 42 13.82 3.38 -1.96
CA TYR A 42 14.42 3.24 -0.64
C TYR A 42 15.05 4.55 -0.15
N GLY A 43 14.77 4.96 1.09
CA GLY A 43 15.40 6.13 1.70
C GLY A 43 14.64 6.67 2.90
N ASN A 44 15.05 7.85 3.38
CA ASN A 44 14.47 8.54 4.54
C ASN A 44 13.71 9.83 4.19
N GLY A 45 13.64 10.18 2.90
CA GLY A 45 12.85 11.30 2.41
C GLY A 45 11.36 11.18 2.74
N ILE A 46 10.64 12.29 2.63
CA ILE A 46 9.20 12.37 2.96
C ILE A 46 8.33 11.41 2.12
N ASN A 47 8.77 11.10 0.90
CA ASN A 47 8.06 10.19 -0.02
C ASN A 47 8.81 8.87 -0.26
N GLN A 48 9.72 8.51 0.64
CA GLN A 48 10.54 7.29 0.61
C GLN A 48 10.31 6.43 1.85
N LEU A 49 10.62 5.15 1.75
CA LEU A 49 10.52 4.18 2.85
C LEU A 49 11.82 3.38 2.98
N SER A 50 12.09 2.87 4.16
CA SER A 50 13.26 2.06 4.50
C SER A 50 12.83 0.82 5.29
N ASN A 51 12.68 -0.29 4.56
CA ASN A 51 12.26 -1.60 5.07
C ASN A 51 10.97 -1.54 5.93
N PRO A 52 9.81 -1.16 5.35
CA PRO A 52 8.56 -1.07 6.11
C PRO A 52 8.00 -2.47 6.46
N TYR A 53 7.50 -2.65 7.68
CA TYR A 53 7.04 -3.96 8.20
C TYR A 53 5.52 -4.07 8.40
N GLY A 54 4.83 -2.94 8.55
CA GLY A 54 3.42 -2.92 8.91
C GLY A 54 2.68 -1.82 8.18
N LEU A 55 1.42 -2.11 7.85
CA LEU A 55 0.51 -1.16 7.23
C LEU A 55 -0.87 -1.27 7.88
N HIS A 56 -1.47 -0.12 8.14
CA HIS A 56 -2.86 0.01 8.57
C HIS A 56 -3.55 1.09 7.74
N VAL A 57 -4.85 0.93 7.52
CA VAL A 57 -5.70 1.94 6.87
C VAL A 57 -6.86 2.20 7.82
N ASP A 58 -7.08 3.46 8.16
CA ASP A 58 -8.21 3.86 9.00
C ASP A 58 -9.49 4.07 8.17
N ASP A 59 -10.58 4.42 8.84
CA ASP A 59 -11.89 4.65 8.21
C ASP A 59 -11.89 5.89 7.28
N ASP A 60 -10.95 6.82 7.47
CA ASP A 60 -10.75 8.02 6.65
C ASP A 60 -9.83 7.77 5.43
N GLN A 61 -9.45 6.51 5.19
CA GLN A 61 -8.52 6.10 4.13
C GLN A 61 -7.10 6.68 4.29
N THR A 62 -6.72 7.07 5.52
CA THR A 62 -5.35 7.40 5.87
C THR A 62 -4.55 6.12 6.03
N ILE A 63 -3.39 6.06 5.38
CA ILE A 63 -2.50 4.92 5.40
C ILE A 63 -1.39 5.20 6.40
N TYR A 64 -1.23 4.29 7.36
CA TYR A 64 -0.14 4.32 8.32
C TYR A 64 0.87 3.23 7.98
N VAL A 65 2.14 3.60 7.83
CA VAL A 65 3.23 2.67 7.51
C VAL A 65 4.27 2.69 8.63
N ALA A 66 4.57 1.51 9.17
CA ALA A 66 5.69 1.32 10.10
C ALA A 66 6.99 1.20 9.32
N ASP A 67 7.71 2.31 9.18
CA ASP A 67 8.93 2.48 8.40
C ASP A 67 10.16 2.13 9.26
N TRP A 68 10.41 0.83 9.41
CA TRP A 68 11.20 0.25 10.50
C TRP A 68 12.65 0.76 10.57
N LEU A 69 13.36 0.82 9.45
CA LEU A 69 14.76 1.29 9.47
C LEU A 69 14.88 2.81 9.61
N ASN A 70 13.80 3.55 9.36
CA ASN A 70 13.75 4.99 9.63
C ASN A 70 13.20 5.30 11.03
N HIS A 71 12.86 4.28 11.83
CA HIS A 71 12.36 4.42 13.20
C HIS A 71 11.16 5.37 13.32
N ARG A 72 10.25 5.35 12.33
CA ARG A 72 9.09 6.24 12.28
C ARG A 72 7.82 5.52 11.87
N ILE A 73 6.69 6.14 12.19
CA ILE A 73 5.41 5.86 11.54
C ILE A 73 5.15 6.99 10.54
N VAL A 74 4.85 6.63 9.29
CA VAL A 74 4.49 7.60 8.24
C VAL A 74 2.99 7.55 8.03
N GLU A 75 2.33 8.71 8.03
CA GLU A 75 0.95 8.84 7.59
C GLU A 75 0.90 9.31 6.12
N TRP A 76 0.01 8.71 5.35
CA TRP A 76 -0.32 9.15 3.99
C TRP A 76 -1.83 9.28 3.86
N LYS A 77 -2.28 10.52 3.67
CA LYS A 77 -3.68 10.80 3.37
C LYS A 77 -3.91 10.58 1.88
N TRP A 78 -4.97 9.85 1.56
CA TRP A 78 -5.35 9.63 0.18
C TRP A 78 -5.77 10.96 -0.47
N GLY A 79 -5.08 11.37 -1.53
CA GLY A 79 -5.37 12.62 -2.27
C GLY A 79 -4.69 13.90 -1.75
N ALA A 80 -3.71 13.80 -0.83
CA ALA A 80 -2.91 14.93 -0.36
C ALA A 80 -1.71 15.27 -1.26
#